data_AF-A0A9E3XM42-F1
#
_entry.id   AF-A0A9E3XM42-F1
#
_cell.length_a   1.000
_cell.length_b   1.000
_cell.length_c   1.000
_cell.angle_alpha   90.00
_cell.angle_beta   90.00
_cell.angle_gamma   90.00
#
_symmetry.space_group_name_H-M   'P 1'
#
loop_
_entity.id
_entity.type
_entity.pdbx_description
1 polymer ?
#
loop_
_entity_poly.entity_id
_entity_poly.type
_entity_poly.pdbx_seq_one_letter_code
_entity_poly.pdbx_strand_id
1 'polypeptide(L)'
;MDTPPPDSTPQRSRFRRHPVRWTIVGLLALFVLIQFIPYGRDYTNPKVNVTPEWPSAKVEELATAACADCHSNTTEWPKKARIAPASWLIKRDVDEGRSRLNWSEPCGEAGEAAEAVRGGEMPPLQYTLIHRNAKLSDKDKETLAAGLEDALSKIQMSECSGGD
;
A
#
# COMPACT_ATOMS: atom_id res chain seq x y z
N MET A 1 8.56 -57.48 -60.08
CA MET A 1 8.34 -57.44 -58.62
C MET A 1 9.03 -56.18 -58.14
N ASP A 2 8.32 -55.06 -58.20
CA ASP A 2 8.85 -53.75 -57.81
C ASP A 2 8.30 -53.42 -56.41
N THR A 3 9.17 -53.31 -55.42
CA THR A 3 8.78 -52.85 -54.09
C THR A 3 8.56 -51.34 -54.09
N PRO A 4 7.43 -50.83 -53.58
CA PRO A 4 7.17 -49.40 -53.52
C PRO A 4 8.09 -48.70 -52.52
N PRO A 5 8.45 -47.42 -52.74
CA PRO A 5 9.31 -46.67 -51.84
C PRO A 5 8.58 -46.36 -50.52
N PRO A 6 9.32 -46.19 -49.40
CA PRO A 6 8.72 -45.91 -48.11
C PRO A 6 8.08 -44.51 -48.08
N ASP A 7 6.85 -44.47 -47.57
CA ASP A 7 6.05 -43.26 -47.36
C ASP A 7 6.74 -42.33 -46.34
N SER A 8 7.21 -41.18 -46.81
CA SER A 8 7.76 -40.11 -45.98
C SER A 8 6.65 -39.15 -45.51
N THR A 9 5.72 -39.64 -44.72
CA THR A 9 4.78 -38.75 -44.02
C THR A 9 5.51 -38.13 -42.82
N PRO A 10 5.63 -36.79 -42.72
CA PRO A 10 6.27 -36.16 -41.58
C PRO A 10 5.40 -36.39 -40.34
N GLN A 11 5.92 -37.13 -39.36
CA GLN A 11 5.32 -37.22 -38.04
C GLN A 11 5.26 -35.81 -37.45
N ARG A 12 4.09 -35.17 -37.52
CA ARG A 12 3.80 -33.96 -36.76
C ARG A 12 3.99 -34.32 -35.30
N SER A 13 5.13 -33.93 -34.74
CA SER A 13 5.36 -34.03 -33.31
C SER A 13 4.18 -33.35 -32.65
N ARG A 14 3.39 -34.13 -31.90
CA ARG A 14 2.34 -33.59 -31.03
C ARG A 14 3.09 -32.80 -29.97
N PHE A 15 3.44 -31.56 -30.30
CA PHE A 15 4.16 -30.66 -29.42
C PHE A 15 3.29 -30.52 -28.18
N ARG A 16 3.80 -31.16 -27.14
CA ARG A 16 3.25 -31.45 -25.83
C ARG A 16 2.52 -30.20 -25.31
N ARG A 17 1.19 -30.13 -25.48
CA ARG A 17 0.35 -29.08 -24.87
C ARG A 17 0.09 -29.34 -23.37
N HIS A 18 0.55 -30.50 -22.87
CA HIS A 18 0.34 -30.93 -21.49
C HIS A 18 1.20 -30.23 -20.41
N PRO A 19 2.44 -29.75 -20.61
CA PRO A 19 3.23 -29.17 -19.53
C PRO A 19 2.67 -27.81 -19.10
N VAL A 20 2.23 -26.99 -20.05
CA VAL A 20 1.63 -25.66 -19.78
C VAL A 20 0.32 -25.80 -19.00
N ARG A 21 -0.51 -26.78 -19.33
CA ARG A 21 -1.78 -27.03 -18.62
C ARG A 21 -1.55 -27.36 -17.14
N TRP A 22 -0.60 -28.24 -16.84
CA TRP A 22 -0.27 -28.60 -15.46
C TRP A 22 0.39 -27.44 -14.69
N THR A 23 1.21 -26.62 -15.36
CA THR A 23 1.74 -25.40 -14.75
C THR A 23 0.64 -24.41 -14.37
N ILE A 24 -0.32 -24.15 -15.25
CA ILE A 24 -1.45 -23.24 -14.96
C ILE A 24 -2.30 -23.78 -13.80
N VAL A 25 -2.62 -25.09 -13.81
CA VAL A 25 -3.36 -25.73 -12.71
C VAL A 25 -2.60 -25.60 -11.40
N GLY A 26 -1.29 -25.82 -11.40
CA GLY A 26 -0.45 -25.66 -10.22
C GLY A 26 -0.45 -24.22 -9.67
N LEU A 27 -0.33 -23.21 -10.54
CA LEU A 27 -0.38 -21.80 -10.14
C LEU A 27 -1.76 -21.40 -9.58
N LEU A 28 -2.85 -21.88 -10.19
CA LEU A 28 -4.20 -21.63 -9.70
C LEU A 28 -4.43 -22.29 -8.34
N ALA A 29 -4.00 -23.55 -8.17
CA ALA A 29 -4.08 -24.25 -6.90
C ALA A 29 -3.29 -23.50 -5.82
N LEU A 30 -2.06 -23.07 -6.13
CA LEU A 30 -1.25 -22.25 -5.22
C LEU A 30 -1.96 -20.92 -4.87
N PHE A 31 -2.48 -20.21 -5.86
CA PHE A 31 -3.21 -18.96 -5.65
C PHE A 31 -4.41 -19.15 -4.71
N VAL A 32 -5.17 -20.24 -4.87
CA VAL A 32 -6.29 -20.59 -3.98
C VAL A 32 -5.80 -20.93 -2.58
N LEU A 33 -4.73 -21.72 -2.45
CA LEU A 33 -4.16 -22.12 -1.17
C LEU A 33 -3.67 -20.91 -0.35
N ILE A 34 -2.98 -19.95 -0.97
CA ILE A 34 -2.50 -18.76 -0.25
C ILE A 34 -3.65 -17.89 0.28
N GLN A 35 -4.85 -17.96 -0.31
CA GLN A 35 -6.01 -17.24 0.23
C GLN A 35 -6.46 -17.77 1.59
N PHE A 36 -6.06 -18.96 2.02
CA PHE A 36 -6.44 -19.51 3.34
C PHE A 36 -5.52 -19.07 4.47
N ILE A 37 -4.40 -18.39 4.17
CA ILE A 37 -3.53 -17.83 5.20
C ILE A 37 -4.23 -16.61 5.82
N PRO A 38 -4.47 -16.59 7.15
CA PRO A 38 -5.32 -15.60 7.80
C PRO A 38 -4.67 -14.21 7.98
N TYR A 39 -3.42 -14.02 7.52
CA TYR A 39 -2.72 -12.75 7.63
C TYR A 39 -3.33 -11.67 6.73
N GLY A 40 -3.34 -10.43 7.23
CA GLY A 40 -3.82 -9.27 6.49
C GLY A 40 -5.31 -9.32 6.15
N ARG A 41 -6.15 -10.01 6.95
CA ARG A 41 -7.60 -10.12 6.74
C ARG A 41 -8.47 -9.20 7.59
N ASP A 42 -7.86 -8.50 8.53
CA ASP A 42 -8.51 -7.49 9.37
C ASP A 42 -8.29 -6.10 8.78
N TYR A 43 -9.39 -5.44 8.41
CA TYR A 43 -9.44 -4.12 7.77
C TYR A 43 -10.29 -3.16 8.61
N THR A 44 -10.38 -3.41 9.91
CA THR A 44 -11.06 -2.50 10.82
C THR A 44 -10.18 -1.29 11.10
N ASN A 45 -10.83 -0.14 11.18
CA ASN A 45 -10.18 1.08 11.60
C ASN A 45 -10.35 1.20 13.12
N PRO A 46 -9.27 1.44 13.88
CA PRO A 46 -9.37 1.78 15.29
C PRO A 46 -10.16 3.07 15.50
N LYS A 47 -10.48 3.39 16.74
CA LYS A 47 -11.11 4.67 17.08
C LYS A 47 -10.16 5.83 16.74
N VAL A 48 -10.69 6.90 16.15
CA VAL A 48 -9.96 8.17 16.02
C VAL A 48 -9.98 8.86 17.39
N ASN A 49 -8.81 9.04 17.99
CA ASN A 49 -8.69 9.67 19.31
C ASN A 49 -8.45 11.18 19.19
N VAL A 50 -7.73 11.60 18.15
CA VAL A 50 -7.47 13.00 17.83
C VAL A 50 -7.63 13.25 16.32
N THR A 51 -7.90 14.48 15.93
CA THR A 51 -7.95 14.89 14.52
C THR A 51 -7.07 16.13 14.36
N PRO A 52 -6.11 16.15 13.42
CA PRO A 52 -5.27 17.31 13.19
C PRO A 52 -6.08 18.53 12.77
N GLU A 53 -5.78 19.68 13.37
CA GLU A 53 -6.25 20.96 12.88
C GLU A 53 -5.31 21.44 11.76
N TRP A 54 -5.70 21.16 10.52
CA TRP A 54 -4.88 21.51 9.37
C TRP A 54 -4.79 23.03 9.16
N PRO A 55 -3.61 23.58 8.81
CA PRO A 55 -3.44 25.03 8.71
C PRO A 55 -4.16 25.65 7.51
N SER A 56 -4.53 24.82 6.53
CA SER A 56 -5.35 25.22 5.39
C SER A 56 -6.03 23.99 4.77
N ALA A 57 -7.11 24.23 4.03
CA ALA A 57 -7.79 23.19 3.24
C ALA A 57 -6.84 22.51 2.22
N LYS A 58 -5.83 23.21 1.73
CA LYS A 58 -4.84 22.62 0.81
C LYS A 58 -3.93 21.61 1.51
N VAL A 59 -3.52 21.89 2.75
CA VAL A 59 -2.73 20.95 3.54
C VAL A 59 -3.55 19.72 3.86
N GLU A 60 -4.81 19.90 4.28
CA GLU A 60 -5.73 18.79 4.53
C GLU A 60 -5.89 17.91 3.28
N GLU A 61 -6.20 18.50 2.12
CA GLU A 61 -6.34 17.77 0.86
C GLU A 61 -5.09 16.93 0.54
N LEU A 62 -3.90 17.53 0.66
CA LEU A 62 -2.63 16.85 0.40
C LEU A 62 -2.37 15.74 1.41
N ALA A 63 -2.57 15.99 2.72
CA ALA A 63 -2.36 15.00 3.78
C ALA A 63 -3.32 13.81 3.63
N THR A 64 -4.58 14.08 3.33
CA THR A 64 -5.59 13.05 3.07
C THR A 64 -5.23 12.21 1.86
N ALA A 65 -4.89 12.83 0.73
CA ALA A 65 -4.59 12.11 -0.51
C ALA A 65 -3.27 11.33 -0.45
N ALA A 66 -2.26 11.87 0.24
CA ALA A 66 -0.90 11.34 0.20
C ALA A 66 -0.59 10.39 1.36
N CYS A 67 -1.21 10.58 2.53
CA CYS A 67 -0.71 9.99 3.78
C CYS A 67 -1.80 9.29 4.61
N ALA A 68 -3.08 9.70 4.55
CA ALA A 68 -4.12 9.20 5.46
C ALA A 68 -4.34 7.69 5.39
N ASP A 69 -4.20 7.08 4.21
CA ASP A 69 -4.40 5.65 4.06
C ASP A 69 -3.46 4.82 4.95
N CYS A 70 -2.27 5.34 5.31
CA CYS A 70 -1.31 4.63 6.15
C CYS A 70 -1.07 5.28 7.51
N HIS A 71 -1.28 6.59 7.65
CA HIS A 71 -0.90 7.37 8.85
C HIS A 71 -2.09 7.88 9.68
N SER A 72 -3.29 7.32 9.46
CA SER A 72 -4.48 7.63 10.26
C SER A 72 -5.28 6.39 10.64
N ASN A 73 -6.20 6.55 11.59
CA ASN A 73 -7.25 5.57 11.89
C ASN A 73 -8.46 5.71 10.95
N THR A 74 -8.33 6.39 9.81
CA THR A 74 -9.39 6.56 8.80
C THR A 74 -9.05 5.92 7.45
N THR A 75 -8.10 4.97 7.43
CA THR A 75 -7.67 4.25 6.22
C THR A 75 -8.84 3.78 5.35
N GLU A 76 -8.83 4.16 4.07
CA GLU A 76 -9.80 3.68 3.10
C GLU A 76 -9.37 2.33 2.51
N TRP A 77 -9.80 1.24 3.15
CA TRP A 77 -9.33 -0.08 2.77
C TRP A 77 -9.71 -0.47 1.33
N PRO A 78 -8.70 -0.65 0.46
CA PRO A 78 -8.87 -1.20 -0.86
C PRO A 78 -9.70 -2.48 -0.98
N LYS A 79 -10.50 -2.67 -2.04
CA LYS A 79 -11.02 -4.02 -2.39
C LYS A 79 -9.90 -5.06 -2.53
N LYS A 80 -8.80 -4.65 -3.15
CA LYS A 80 -7.57 -5.43 -3.33
C LYS A 80 -6.83 -5.74 -2.01
N ALA A 81 -7.12 -5.03 -0.92
CA ALA A 81 -6.64 -5.40 0.41
C ALA A 81 -7.25 -6.73 0.85
N ARG A 82 -8.29 -7.25 0.19
CA ARG A 82 -8.97 -8.51 0.57
C ARG A 82 -8.40 -9.78 -0.07
N ILE A 83 -7.42 -9.65 -0.95
CA ILE A 83 -6.93 -10.74 -1.80
C ILE A 83 -5.43 -10.91 -1.58
N ALA A 84 -5.00 -12.11 -1.20
CA ALA A 84 -3.58 -12.41 -1.04
C ALA A 84 -2.88 -12.51 -2.41
N PRO A 85 -1.60 -12.12 -2.52
CA PRO A 85 -0.74 -11.60 -1.45
C PRO A 85 -0.84 -10.08 -1.22
N ALA A 86 -1.65 -9.35 -2.01
CA ALA A 86 -1.78 -7.90 -1.88
C ALA A 86 -2.30 -7.48 -0.50
N SER A 87 -3.21 -8.26 0.08
CA SER A 87 -3.71 -8.07 1.45
C SER A 87 -2.61 -7.99 2.49
N TRP A 88 -1.57 -8.81 2.36
CA TRP A 88 -0.46 -8.89 3.29
C TRP A 88 0.42 -7.64 3.21
N LEU A 89 0.71 -7.20 1.98
CA LEU A 89 1.52 -6.00 1.74
C LEU A 89 0.80 -4.75 2.26
N ILE A 90 -0.48 -4.58 1.90
CA ILE A 90 -1.25 -3.41 2.33
C ILE A 90 -1.38 -3.39 3.86
N LYS A 91 -1.68 -4.53 4.50
CA LYS A 91 -1.76 -4.61 5.97
C LYS A 91 -0.44 -4.21 6.60
N ARG A 92 0.67 -4.77 6.13
CA ARG A 92 2.00 -4.46 6.65
C ARG A 92 2.33 -2.99 6.50
N ASP A 93 2.09 -2.41 5.33
CA ASP A 93 2.42 -1.01 5.05
C ASP A 93 1.58 -0.04 5.92
N VAL A 94 0.30 -0.36 6.18
CA VAL A 94 -0.54 0.41 7.11
C VAL A 94 -0.08 0.25 8.56
N ASP A 95 0.22 -0.97 9.01
CA ASP A 95 0.68 -1.23 10.38
C ASP A 95 2.02 -0.54 10.65
N GLU A 96 2.95 -0.64 9.70
CA GLU A 96 4.26 0.00 9.78
C GLU A 96 4.15 1.53 9.70
N GLY A 97 3.31 2.05 8.80
CA GLY A 97 3.01 3.48 8.71
C GLY A 97 2.50 4.06 10.04
N ARG A 98 1.47 3.44 10.61
CA ARG A 98 0.88 3.85 11.91
C ARG A 98 1.86 3.72 13.07
N SER A 99 2.78 2.74 13.05
CA SER A 99 3.77 2.56 14.10
C SER A 99 4.81 3.67 14.16
N ARG A 100 5.12 4.31 13.01
CA ARG A 100 6.00 5.47 12.95
C ARG A 100 5.23 6.76 13.18
N LEU A 101 4.10 6.90 12.51
CA LEU A 101 3.26 8.09 12.62
C LEU A 101 1.79 7.70 12.50
N ASN A 102 1.00 8.02 13.51
CA ASN A 102 -0.45 7.96 13.43
C ASN A 102 -1.05 9.23 14.02
N TRP A 103 -1.47 10.15 13.16
CA TRP A 103 -2.02 11.43 13.61
C TRP A 103 -3.46 11.33 14.14
N SER A 104 -4.05 10.12 14.14
CA SER A 104 -5.29 9.85 14.87
C SER A 104 -5.05 9.46 16.33
N GLU A 105 -3.79 9.40 16.75
CA GLU A 105 -3.34 9.16 18.12
C GLU A 105 -2.60 10.39 18.66
N PRO A 106 -2.79 10.75 19.95
CA PRO A 106 -2.24 11.98 20.52
C PRO A 106 -0.71 12.04 20.54
N CYS A 107 -0.03 10.90 20.79
CA CYS A 107 1.42 10.86 21.06
C CYS A 107 2.22 10.01 20.07
N GLY A 108 1.88 10.09 18.78
CA GLY A 108 2.71 9.50 17.72
C GLY A 108 4.01 10.29 17.46
N GLU A 109 5.00 9.67 16.83
CA GLU A 109 6.29 10.32 16.52
C GLU A 109 6.15 11.27 15.31
N ALA A 110 5.74 12.52 15.57
CA ALA A 110 5.43 13.52 14.56
C ALA A 110 6.63 14.10 13.81
N GLY A 111 7.82 14.11 14.42
CA GLY A 111 8.96 14.92 13.97
C GLY A 111 9.53 14.56 12.60
N GLU A 112 9.48 13.27 12.21
CA GLU A 112 10.14 12.78 11.00
C GLU A 112 9.31 12.98 9.72
N ALA A 113 8.02 13.32 9.85
CA ALA A 113 7.08 13.33 8.73
C ALA A 113 7.44 14.38 7.66
N ALA A 114 7.79 15.59 8.10
CA ALA A 114 8.10 16.69 7.19
C ALA A 114 9.43 16.48 6.46
N GLU A 115 10.43 15.92 7.15
CA GLU A 115 11.71 15.57 6.54
C GLU A 115 11.54 14.47 5.48
N ALA A 116 10.75 13.43 5.77
CA ALA A 116 10.47 12.35 4.82
C ALA A 116 9.75 12.86 3.55
N VAL A 117 8.85 13.85 3.68
CA VAL A 117 8.17 14.48 2.54
C VAL A 117 9.15 15.34 1.73
N ARG A 118 9.95 16.21 2.38
CA ARG A 118 10.94 17.06 1.69
C ARG A 118 12.02 16.22 1.00
N GLY A 119 12.47 15.15 1.65
CA GLY A 119 13.42 14.18 1.11
C GLY A 119 12.86 13.31 -0.02
N GLY A 120 11.54 13.30 -0.22
CA GLY A 120 10.87 12.50 -1.25
C GLY A 120 10.79 11.01 -0.92
N GLU A 121 11.03 10.63 0.34
CA GLU A 121 10.79 9.29 0.84
C GLU A 121 9.29 9.00 0.94
N MET A 122 8.51 10.03 1.27
CA MET A 122 7.05 10.00 1.35
C MET A 122 6.38 10.91 0.31
N PRO A 123 5.31 10.44 -0.35
CA PRO A 123 4.85 9.05 -0.40
C PRO A 123 5.78 8.17 -1.24
N PRO A 124 5.93 6.87 -0.91
CA PRO A 124 6.84 6.00 -1.64
C PRO A 124 6.47 5.85 -3.12
N LEU A 125 7.47 5.62 -3.98
CA LEU A 125 7.25 5.51 -5.43
C LEU A 125 6.23 4.42 -5.77
N GLN A 126 6.31 3.23 -5.15
CA GLN A 126 5.36 2.14 -5.38
C GLN A 126 3.91 2.53 -5.07
N TYR A 127 3.71 3.42 -4.09
CA TYR A 127 2.39 3.92 -3.74
C TYR A 127 1.86 4.87 -4.81
N THR A 128 2.67 5.85 -5.23
CA THR A 128 2.28 6.86 -6.23
C THR A 128 2.14 6.30 -7.66
N LEU A 129 2.70 5.12 -7.95
CA LEU A 129 2.47 4.41 -9.21
C LEU A 129 1.00 3.99 -9.37
N ILE A 130 0.35 3.63 -8.27
CA ILE A 130 -1.03 3.12 -8.23
C ILE A 130 -2.01 4.22 -7.77
N HIS A 131 -1.56 5.12 -6.89
CA HIS A 131 -2.33 6.25 -6.36
C HIS A 131 -1.77 7.55 -6.93
N ARG A 132 -2.14 7.86 -8.17
CA ARG A 132 -1.62 9.04 -8.88
C ARG A 132 -1.98 10.37 -8.20
N ASN A 133 -3.10 10.39 -7.46
CA ASN A 133 -3.54 11.53 -6.64
C ASN A 133 -2.63 11.80 -5.43
N ALA A 134 -1.83 10.82 -5.00
CA ALA A 134 -0.86 10.99 -3.91
C ALA A 134 0.48 11.59 -4.39
N LYS A 135 0.67 11.79 -5.70
CA LYS A 135 1.92 12.34 -6.23
C LYS A 135 2.02 13.82 -5.92
N LEU A 136 3.05 14.22 -5.19
CA LEU A 136 3.31 15.60 -4.81
C LEU A 136 4.25 16.29 -5.81
N SER A 137 3.91 17.53 -6.20
CA SER A 137 4.88 18.44 -6.82
C SER A 137 5.86 18.98 -5.76
N ASP A 138 6.97 19.60 -6.18
CA ASP A 138 7.91 20.18 -5.21
C ASP A 138 7.27 21.29 -4.36
N LYS A 139 6.31 22.03 -4.95
CA LYS A 139 5.51 23.01 -4.21
C LYS A 139 4.56 22.35 -3.21
N ASP A 140 3.90 21.25 -3.61
CA ASP A 140 3.01 20.51 -2.71
C ASP A 140 3.78 19.86 -1.58
N LYS A 141 5.01 19.35 -1.83
CA LYS A 141 5.88 18.81 -0.79
C LYS A 141 6.17 19.84 0.29
N GLU A 142 6.59 21.05 -0.10
CA GLU A 142 6.89 22.09 0.89
C GLU A 142 5.63 22.54 1.63
N THR A 143 4.51 22.70 0.91
CA THR A 143 3.22 23.05 1.51
C THR A 143 2.77 22.01 2.53
N LEU A 144 2.87 20.72 2.17
CA LEU A 144 2.50 19.62 3.05
C LEU A 144 3.46 19.48 4.23
N ALA A 145 4.77 19.55 4.02
CA ALA A 145 5.77 19.42 5.06
C ALA A 145 5.61 20.50 6.15
N ALA A 146 5.50 21.77 5.76
CA ALA A 146 5.23 22.86 6.69
C ALA A 146 3.88 22.69 7.40
N GLY A 147 2.87 22.19 6.69
CA GLY A 147 1.55 21.93 7.25
C GLY A 147 1.52 20.79 8.28
N LEU A 148 2.30 19.73 8.05
CA LEU A 148 2.47 18.61 8.97
C LEU A 148 3.20 19.05 10.25
N GLU A 149 4.27 19.85 10.12
CA GLU A 149 4.99 20.42 11.27
C GLU A 149 4.06 21.23 12.18
N ASP A 150 3.26 22.14 11.61
CA ASP A 150 2.35 22.98 12.38
C ASP A 150 1.20 22.17 13.01
N ALA A 151 0.56 21.27 12.24
CA ALA A 151 -0.59 20.52 12.74
C ALA A 151 -0.22 19.51 13.82
N LEU A 152 0.89 18.77 13.63
CA LEU A 152 1.26 17.69 14.54
C LEU A 152 1.95 18.20 15.81
N SER A 153 2.71 19.31 15.74
CA SER A 153 3.28 19.93 16.94
C SER A 153 2.20 20.43 17.90
N LYS A 154 1.07 20.96 17.37
CA LYS A 154 -0.09 21.35 18.17
C LYS A 154 -0.69 20.17 18.93
N ILE A 155 -0.90 19.03 18.26
CA ILE A 155 -1.42 17.81 18.89
C ILE A 155 -0.48 17.35 20.01
N GLN A 156 0.82 17.30 19.74
CA GLN A 156 1.81 16.85 20.72
C GLN A 156 1.86 17.77 21.95
N MET A 157 1.76 19.08 21.75
CA MET A 157 1.71 20.06 22.84
C MET A 157 0.41 19.97 23.66
N SER A 158 -0.74 19.78 23.01
CA SER A 158 -2.04 19.76 23.71
C SER A 158 -2.32 18.44 24.42
N GLU A 159 -1.90 17.31 23.87
CA GLU A 159 -2.30 15.99 24.34
C GLU A 159 -1.20 15.21 25.07
N CYS A 160 0.09 15.48 24.79
CA CYS A 160 1.21 14.70 25.36
C CYS A 160 2.00 15.44 26.44
N SER A 161 1.89 16.77 26.49
CA SER A 161 2.63 17.59 27.46
C SER A 161 1.93 17.71 28.82
N GLY A 162 0.84 16.95 29.07
CA GLY A 162 0.02 17.01 30.28
C GLY A 162 0.11 15.79 31.21
N GLY A 163 1.13 14.94 31.07
CA GLY A 163 1.35 13.78 31.94
C GLY A 163 2.37 14.06 33.05
N ASP A 164 1.94 14.72 34.12
CA ASP A 164 2.59 14.64 35.45
C ASP A 164 2.01 13.47 36.26
#